data_AF-A0A553RPT2-F1
#
_entry.id   AF-A0A553RPT2-F1
#
_cell.length_a   1.000
_cell.length_b   1.000
_cell.length_c   1.000
_cell.angle_alpha   90.00
_cell.angle_beta   90.00
_cell.angle_gamma   90.00
#
_symmetry.space_group_name_H-M   'P 1'
#
loop_
_entity.id
_entity.type
_entity.pdbx_description
1 polymer ?
#
loop_
_entity_poly.entity_id
_entity_poly.type
_entity_poly.pdbx_seq_one_letter_code
_entity_poly.pdbx_strand_id
1 'polypeptide(L)'
;MMSATMGEEIQGTISKVLPGITEDKKKILLQRLVNWGVESKDDLKYVEGAPGVDLSDLLLPIQIRKLFDNFKTAGEENQHEDFSQKPAPSSCGTLDPMNPTTSSSSPTTSYSISLTWLESFEIPWHKMPNELRIAVANKKRPQPPDRRKMIRIIVNEMRKREKNPSKSQCLVVARKIVCQYPDSFSDFDDCEKNKENGYYSLLKQLKTRVEHCNRENTLARRRTTKRGTETSERLQSKGPAASYGCRQWQPEPPIPNSDEVLEEKRQTLENLYLQYGINGSDRSDVSILMKETFYLQRKHINDTDAPPIKDLKCKWPYLFVQKHMHAHFEELTHVGIHKTLNQSIQEYGKVLVDFFKTKPSNNTVKNVLSAEEDFEPLVIKLILAHFKEDPAGLLLLADRCATAADLQETYSIPQSPRLFVLALFSSAPLSSILNVANGIRSRTVRFFLAFL
;
A
#
# COMPACT_ATOMS: atom_id res chain seq x y z
N MET A 1 49.16 10.32 13.02
CA MET A 1 49.50 9.35 14.08
C MET A 1 48.65 9.69 15.29
N MET A 2 47.76 8.80 15.74
CA MET A 2 47.02 9.00 16.98
C MET A 2 47.98 9.04 18.17
N SER A 3 47.73 9.95 19.13
CA SER A 3 48.37 9.89 20.45
C SER A 3 48.01 8.55 21.11
N ALA A 4 48.98 7.86 21.72
CA ALA A 4 48.74 6.60 22.42
C ALA A 4 47.63 6.71 23.49
N THR A 5 47.53 7.88 24.13
CA THR A 5 46.50 8.18 25.14
C THR A 5 45.09 8.25 24.55
N MET A 6 44.94 8.74 23.31
CA MET A 6 43.64 8.90 22.65
C MET A 6 43.05 7.55 22.19
N GLY A 7 43.92 6.67 21.68
CA GLY A 7 43.51 5.33 21.27
C GLY A 7 42.97 4.51 22.46
N GLU A 8 43.58 4.67 23.64
CA GLU A 8 43.16 3.97 24.86
C GLU A 8 41.78 4.44 25.36
N GLU A 9 41.47 5.74 25.27
CA GLU A 9 40.16 6.29 25.67
C GLU A 9 39.01 5.81 24.77
N ILE A 10 39.23 5.81 23.45
CA ILE A 10 38.25 5.31 22.48
C ILE A 10 38.07 3.79 22.62
N GLN A 11 39.16 3.04 22.81
CA GLN A 11 39.12 1.60 23.05
C GLN A 11 38.41 1.24 24.36
N GLY A 12 38.59 2.04 25.41
CA GLY A 12 37.87 1.91 26.68
C GLY A 12 36.37 2.11 26.52
N THR A 13 35.97 3.11 25.73
CA THR A 13 34.56 3.37 25.38
C THR A 13 33.96 2.19 24.63
N ILE A 14 34.63 1.69 23.58
CA ILE A 14 34.18 0.52 22.81
C ILE A 14 34.03 -0.72 23.71
N SER A 15 34.97 -0.95 24.63
CA SER A 15 34.95 -2.09 25.56
C SER A 15 33.80 -1.99 26.57
N LYS A 16 33.43 -0.78 27.00
CA LYS A 16 32.26 -0.54 27.87
C LYS A 16 30.94 -0.85 27.14
N VAL A 17 30.85 -0.49 25.86
CA VAL A 17 29.62 -0.71 25.07
C VAL A 17 29.46 -2.18 24.65
N LEU A 18 30.57 -2.83 24.30
CA LEU A 18 30.59 -4.19 23.76
C LEU A 18 31.58 -5.07 24.55
N PRO A 19 31.24 -5.51 25.78
CA PRO A 19 32.16 -6.26 26.65
C PRO A 19 32.52 -7.67 26.12
N GLY A 20 31.83 -8.18 25.10
CA GLY A 20 32.06 -9.51 24.52
C GLY A 20 32.81 -9.52 23.18
N ILE A 21 33.38 -8.40 22.74
CA ILE A 21 34.09 -8.32 21.46
C ILE A 21 35.57 -8.72 21.61
N THR A 22 36.09 -9.50 20.66
CA THR A 22 37.48 -9.96 20.62
C THR A 22 38.47 -8.80 20.42
N GLU A 23 39.65 -8.86 21.04
CA GLU A 23 40.67 -7.79 20.96
C GLU A 23 41.11 -7.49 19.51
N ASP A 24 41.18 -8.51 18.64
CA ASP A 24 41.52 -8.30 17.23
C ASP A 24 40.46 -7.47 16.49
N LYS A 25 39.18 -7.72 16.79
CA LYS A 25 38.08 -6.93 16.24
C LYS A 25 38.09 -5.50 16.78
N LYS A 26 38.49 -5.28 18.03
CA LYS A 26 38.65 -3.93 18.61
C LYS A 26 39.72 -3.14 17.89
N LYS A 27 40.87 -3.75 17.60
CA LYS A 27 41.96 -3.10 16.85
C LYS A 27 41.53 -2.70 15.45
N ILE A 28 40.82 -3.58 14.74
CA ILE A 28 40.29 -3.28 13.39
C ILE A 28 39.24 -2.16 13.45
N LEU A 29 38.33 -2.19 14.43
CA LEU A 29 37.36 -1.11 14.63
C LEU A 29 38.04 0.23 14.89
N LEU A 30 39.03 0.25 15.78
CA LEU A 30 39.75 1.47 16.12
C LEU A 30 40.49 2.02 14.89
N GLN A 31 41.14 1.17 14.11
CA GLN A 31 41.79 1.56 12.86
C GLN A 31 40.81 2.16 11.85
N ARG A 32 39.59 1.62 11.73
CA ARG A 32 38.56 2.19 10.85
C ARG A 32 38.08 3.55 11.33
N LEU A 33 37.88 3.73 12.64
CA LEU A 33 37.51 5.02 13.21
C LEU A 33 38.58 6.08 12.93
N VAL A 34 39.87 5.73 13.03
CA VAL A 34 40.97 6.63 12.64
C VAL A 34 40.90 6.98 11.16
N ASN A 35 40.67 5.98 10.30
CA ASN A 35 40.58 6.19 8.85
C ASN A 35 39.38 7.06 8.46
N TRP A 36 38.33 7.09 9.28
CA TRP A 36 37.18 7.98 9.13
C TRP A 36 37.40 9.37 9.73
N GLY A 37 38.60 9.66 10.26
CA GLY A 37 38.98 10.97 10.77
C GLY A 37 38.49 11.24 12.20
N VAL A 38 38.19 10.20 12.99
CA VAL A 38 37.91 10.36 14.42
C VAL A 38 39.23 10.67 15.12
N GLU A 39 39.38 11.89 15.63
CA GLU A 39 40.60 12.35 16.31
C GLU A 39 40.41 12.44 17.83
N SER A 40 39.16 12.49 18.30
CA SER A 40 38.80 12.61 19.72
C SER A 40 37.57 11.77 20.10
N LYS A 41 37.37 11.54 21.40
CA LYS A 41 36.15 10.90 21.94
C LYS A 41 34.88 11.68 21.54
N ASP A 42 34.96 13.01 21.47
CA ASP A 42 33.84 13.86 21.08
C ASP A 42 33.45 13.68 19.60
N ASP A 43 34.37 13.25 18.74
CA ASP A 43 34.10 13.04 17.31
C ASP A 43 33.23 11.80 17.05
N LEU A 44 33.13 10.89 18.03
CA LEU A 44 32.36 9.66 17.91
C LEU A 44 30.88 9.93 17.59
N LYS A 45 30.32 11.04 18.08
CA LYS A 45 28.93 11.44 17.81
C LYS A 45 28.65 11.74 16.34
N TYR A 46 29.68 12.00 15.53
CA TYR A 46 29.57 12.32 14.11
C TYR A 46 29.84 11.14 13.17
N VAL A 47 30.16 9.96 13.73
CA VAL A 47 30.46 8.76 12.93
C VAL A 47 29.19 8.23 12.23
N GLU A 48 28.01 8.42 12.84
CA GLU A 48 26.75 8.01 12.23
C GLU A 48 26.31 9.00 11.13
N GLY A 49 26.43 8.56 9.87
CA GLY A 49 26.00 9.34 8.70
C GLY A 49 27.13 9.75 7.76
N ALA A 50 28.40 9.44 8.08
CA ALA A 50 29.49 9.63 7.12
C ALA A 50 29.38 8.60 5.97
N PRO A 51 29.54 9.02 4.71
CA PRO A 51 29.44 8.14 3.55
C PRO A 51 30.53 7.06 3.60
N GLY A 52 30.15 5.78 3.48
CA GLY A 52 31.07 4.64 3.53
C GLY A 52 31.32 4.05 4.93
N VAL A 53 30.56 4.49 5.96
CA VAL A 53 30.59 3.87 7.29
C VAL A 53 29.76 2.59 7.29
N ASP A 54 30.41 1.46 6.95
CA ASP A 54 29.85 0.13 7.14
C ASP A 54 30.69 -0.69 8.13
N LEU A 55 30.02 -1.21 9.16
CA LEU A 55 30.57 -2.10 10.18
C LEU A 55 29.93 -3.50 10.15
N SER A 56 29.04 -3.76 9.18
CA SER A 56 28.24 -4.99 9.07
C SER A 56 29.07 -6.23 8.80
N ASP A 57 30.28 -6.05 8.28
CA ASP A 57 31.28 -7.10 8.06
C ASP A 57 32.05 -7.49 9.34
N LEU A 58 32.05 -6.63 10.36
CA LEU A 58 32.82 -6.81 11.59
C LEU A 58 31.94 -7.05 12.82
N LEU A 59 30.76 -6.44 12.87
CA LEU A 59 29.81 -6.43 13.98
C LEU A 59 28.41 -6.85 13.54
N LEU A 60 27.68 -7.50 14.44
CA LEU A 60 26.26 -7.81 14.20
C LEU A 60 25.41 -6.53 14.23
N PRO A 61 24.27 -6.48 13.52
CA PRO A 61 23.43 -5.29 13.45
C PRO A 61 23.04 -4.68 14.81
N ILE A 62 22.82 -5.51 15.82
CA ILE A 62 22.48 -5.05 17.18
C ILE A 62 23.70 -4.43 17.89
N GLN A 63 24.91 -4.95 17.65
CA GLN A 63 26.13 -4.40 18.22
C GLN A 63 26.45 -3.04 17.60
N ILE A 64 26.22 -2.89 16.29
CA ILE A 64 26.38 -1.61 15.57
C ILE A 64 25.42 -0.56 16.14
N ARG A 65 24.14 -0.90 16.32
CA ARG A 65 23.16 0.02 16.91
C ARG A 65 23.53 0.46 18.32
N LYS A 66 23.91 -0.49 19.19
CA LYS A 66 24.38 -0.18 20.55
C LYS A 66 25.62 0.73 20.55
N LEU A 67 26.53 0.51 19.60
CA LEU A 67 27.75 1.30 19.44
C LEU A 67 27.42 2.75 19.06
N PHE A 68 26.59 2.95 18.03
CA PHE A 68 26.21 4.30 17.59
C PHE A 68 25.32 5.04 18.57
N ASP A 69 24.37 4.36 19.23
CA ASP A 69 23.54 4.97 20.26
C ASP A 69 24.40 5.51 21.42
N ASN A 70 25.45 4.78 21.83
CA ASN A 70 26.38 5.25 22.86
C ASN A 70 27.37 6.31 22.38
N PHE A 71 27.71 6.33 21.09
CA PHE A 71 28.55 7.38 20.53
C PHE A 71 27.82 8.73 20.48
N LYS A 72 26.48 8.72 20.34
CA LYS A 72 25.65 9.92 20.48
C LYS A 72 25.63 10.47 21.90
N THR A 73 25.57 9.62 22.92
CA THR A 73 25.50 10.02 24.33
C THR A 73 26.86 10.36 24.95
N ALA A 74 27.96 9.80 24.44
CA ALA A 74 29.30 10.02 24.95
C ALA A 74 29.79 11.49 24.87
N GLY A 75 29.18 12.31 24.01
CA GLY A 75 29.48 13.75 23.90
C GLY A 75 28.69 14.66 24.86
N GLU A 76 27.79 14.10 25.69
CA GLU A 76 26.91 14.87 26.59
C GLU A 76 27.28 14.77 28.08
N GLU A 77 28.20 13.87 28.48
CA GLU A 77 28.56 13.62 29.89
C GLU A 77 29.57 14.60 30.53
N ASN A 78 29.75 15.80 29.98
CA ASN A 78 30.71 16.78 30.51
C ASN A 78 30.05 17.96 31.27
N GLN A 79 28.96 17.76 32.01
CA GLN A 79 28.51 18.68 33.08
C GLN A 79 27.72 17.95 34.18
N HIS A 80 28.39 17.62 35.29
CA HIS A 80 27.92 17.54 36.69
C HIS A 80 28.59 16.41 37.47
N GLU A 81 29.68 16.74 38.17
CA GLU A 81 29.91 16.17 39.50
C GLU A 81 29.05 16.95 40.51
N ASP A 82 28.30 16.27 41.39
CA ASP A 82 28.46 16.34 42.86
C ASP A 82 27.38 15.54 43.62
N PHE A 83 27.83 14.79 44.64
CA PHE A 83 27.18 14.30 45.87
C PHE A 83 25.77 13.66 45.87
N SER A 84 25.72 12.37 46.26
CA SER A 84 25.37 11.89 47.63
C SER A 84 24.52 10.60 47.68
N GLN A 85 25.20 9.52 48.11
CA GLN A 85 24.81 8.51 49.12
C GLN A 85 23.38 7.89 49.16
N LYS A 86 23.34 6.58 48.83
CA LYS A 86 22.83 5.37 49.55
C LYS A 86 21.94 5.56 50.82
N PRO A 87 21.17 4.54 51.32
CA PRO A 87 20.98 3.16 50.84
C PRO A 87 19.55 2.56 50.94
N ALA A 88 19.40 1.34 50.38
CA ALA A 88 18.34 0.34 50.67
C ALA A 88 18.46 -0.20 52.12
N PRO A 89 17.56 -1.05 52.70
CA PRO A 89 17.44 -2.48 52.27
C PRO A 89 16.12 -3.26 52.60
N SER A 90 15.99 -4.47 52.01
CA SER A 90 15.60 -5.79 52.60
C SER A 90 14.35 -5.96 53.50
N SER A 91 13.66 -7.10 53.62
CA SER A 91 13.57 -8.44 52.99
C SER A 91 12.49 -9.24 53.75
N CYS A 92 12.06 -10.38 53.18
CA CYS A 92 11.43 -11.58 53.80
C CYS A 92 9.91 -11.51 54.06
N GLY A 93 9.05 -12.29 53.40
CA GLY A 93 8.83 -13.76 53.44
C GLY A 93 7.33 -13.94 53.80
N THR A 94 6.46 -14.80 53.25
CA THR A 94 6.54 -16.25 53.03
C THR A 94 5.13 -16.75 52.57
N LEU A 95 5.08 -17.66 51.58
CA LEU A 95 4.06 -18.68 51.22
C LEU A 95 2.72 -18.35 50.48
N ASP A 96 2.59 -19.05 49.34
CA ASP A 96 1.50 -19.33 48.36
C ASP A 96 0.21 -19.99 48.94
N PRO A 97 -0.92 -20.23 48.19
CA PRO A 97 -1.03 -20.47 46.72
C PRO A 97 -2.30 -19.98 45.95
N MET A 98 -2.23 -20.14 44.61
CA MET A 98 -3.30 -20.32 43.58
C MET A 98 -3.55 -19.21 42.53
N ASN A 99 -2.84 -19.37 41.40
CA ASN A 99 -3.34 -19.47 40.00
C ASN A 99 -3.99 -18.25 39.28
N PRO A 100 -4.07 -18.24 37.92
CA PRO A 100 -3.31 -17.30 37.11
C PRO A 100 -4.21 -16.30 36.35
N THR A 101 -3.77 -15.05 36.20
CA THR A 101 -4.26 -14.19 35.12
C THR A 101 -3.16 -13.27 34.64
N THR A 102 -2.66 -13.58 33.45
CA THR A 102 -1.61 -12.88 32.73
C THR A 102 -2.11 -11.48 32.35
N SER A 103 -1.63 -10.46 33.06
CA SER A 103 -1.75 -9.06 32.66
C SER A 103 -0.56 -8.72 31.76
N SER A 104 -0.84 -8.52 30.47
CA SER A 104 0.13 -7.97 29.53
C SER A 104 0.10 -6.44 29.61
N SER A 105 0.91 -5.89 30.51
CA SER A 105 1.29 -4.48 30.51
C SER A 105 2.20 -4.22 29.31
N SER A 106 1.62 -3.73 28.23
CA SER A 106 2.40 -3.20 27.09
C SER A 106 2.93 -1.80 27.46
N PRO A 107 4.23 -1.51 27.26
CA PRO A 107 4.81 -0.22 27.58
C PRO A 107 4.25 0.85 26.63
N THR A 108 3.71 1.91 27.23
CA THR A 108 3.22 3.08 26.49
C THR A 108 4.43 3.87 26.02
N THR A 109 4.82 3.72 24.75
CA THR A 109 5.71 4.66 24.08
C THR A 109 4.98 6.00 24.00
N SER A 110 5.32 6.92 24.89
CA SER A 110 4.89 8.31 24.86
C SER A 110 5.48 9.02 23.65
N TYR A 111 4.87 8.83 22.48
CA TYR A 111 5.02 9.79 21.40
C TYR A 111 4.37 11.10 21.85
N SER A 112 5.19 12.06 22.27
CA SER A 112 4.77 13.45 22.48
C SER A 112 4.41 14.05 21.12
N ILE A 113 3.26 13.66 20.57
CA ILE A 113 2.61 14.39 19.49
C ILE A 113 2.27 15.76 20.08
N SER A 114 2.76 16.83 19.47
CA SER A 114 2.45 18.21 19.87
C SER A 114 0.93 18.44 19.90
N LEU A 115 0.31 18.23 21.06
CA LEU A 115 -1.11 18.42 21.34
C LEU A 115 -1.45 19.88 21.69
N THR A 116 -0.48 20.78 21.57
CA THR A 116 -0.53 22.17 22.02
C THR A 116 -1.76 22.94 21.51
N TRP A 117 -2.13 22.81 20.23
CA TRP A 117 -3.34 23.51 19.73
C TRP A 117 -4.64 22.89 20.25
N LEU A 118 -4.62 21.61 20.59
CA LEU A 118 -5.81 20.84 20.93
C LEU A 118 -6.31 21.10 22.35
N GLU A 119 -5.39 21.49 23.25
CA GLU A 119 -5.69 21.98 24.59
C GLU A 119 -6.57 23.24 24.50
N SER A 120 -6.13 24.22 23.70
CA SER A 120 -6.85 25.48 23.44
C SER A 120 -8.03 25.37 22.47
N PHE A 121 -8.27 24.20 21.85
CA PHE A 121 -9.33 24.05 20.86
C PHE A 121 -10.70 23.94 21.51
N GLU A 122 -11.55 24.93 21.23
CA GLU A 122 -12.95 24.95 21.60
C GLU A 122 -13.86 24.53 20.44
N ILE A 123 -14.91 23.78 20.76
CA ILE A 123 -15.90 23.38 19.78
C ILE A 123 -16.75 24.60 19.44
N PRO A 124 -16.88 25.00 18.16
CA PRO A 124 -17.56 26.23 17.73
C PRO A 124 -19.09 26.09 17.79
N TRP A 125 -19.66 25.90 18.98
CA TRP A 125 -21.10 25.70 19.18
C TRP A 125 -21.94 26.86 18.64
N HIS A 126 -21.42 28.08 18.71
CA HIS A 126 -22.03 29.30 18.16
C HIS A 126 -22.15 29.31 16.62
N LYS A 127 -21.52 28.38 15.91
CA LYS A 127 -21.67 28.20 14.45
C LYS A 127 -22.64 27.09 14.07
N MET A 128 -23.14 26.32 15.04
CA MET A 128 -23.99 25.17 14.74
C MET A 128 -25.39 25.59 14.30
N PRO A 129 -26.08 24.80 13.45
CA PRO A 129 -27.48 25.04 13.10
C PRO A 129 -28.38 25.14 14.32
N ASN A 130 -29.44 25.94 14.24
CA ASN A 130 -30.38 26.15 15.35
C ASN A 130 -31.06 24.85 15.76
N GLU A 131 -31.44 24.02 14.78
CA GLU A 131 -32.08 22.73 14.97
C GLU A 131 -31.20 21.78 15.79
N LEU A 132 -29.89 21.82 15.58
CA LEU A 132 -28.93 21.05 16.36
C LEU A 132 -28.84 21.56 17.79
N ARG A 133 -28.77 22.88 18.00
CA ARG A 133 -28.71 23.46 19.36
C ARG A 133 -29.98 23.16 20.14
N ILE A 134 -31.15 23.21 19.49
CA ILE A 134 -32.44 22.87 20.10
C ILE A 134 -32.46 21.38 20.48
N ALA A 135 -32.01 20.48 19.59
CA ALA A 135 -31.96 19.05 19.88
C ALA A 135 -31.05 18.75 21.08
N VAL A 136 -29.86 19.37 21.11
CA VAL A 136 -28.89 19.21 22.19
C VAL A 136 -29.39 19.80 23.51
N ALA A 137 -30.02 20.98 23.49
CA ALA A 137 -30.63 21.59 24.68
C ALA A 137 -31.73 20.71 25.28
N ASN A 138 -32.48 20.02 24.41
CA ASN A 138 -33.52 19.07 24.82
C ASN A 138 -32.97 17.66 25.14
N LYS A 139 -31.64 17.48 25.20
CA LYS A 139 -30.98 16.18 25.44
C LYS A 139 -31.39 15.09 24.46
N LYS A 140 -31.75 15.47 23.23
CA LYS A 140 -32.14 14.55 22.15
C LYS A 140 -30.99 14.35 21.18
N ARG A 141 -30.97 13.18 20.53
CA ARG A 141 -30.04 12.88 19.43
C ARG A 141 -30.36 13.79 18.23
N PRO A 142 -29.39 14.56 17.71
CA PRO A 142 -29.62 15.41 16.54
C PRO A 142 -29.95 14.58 15.30
N GLN A 143 -30.76 15.16 14.42
CA GLN A 143 -31.12 14.52 13.16
C GLN A 143 -29.87 14.31 12.27
N PRO A 144 -29.83 13.24 11.45
CA PRO A 144 -28.70 12.95 10.57
C PRO A 144 -28.18 14.11 9.71
N PRO A 145 -29.03 14.96 9.07
CA PRO A 145 -28.53 16.11 8.30
C PRO A 145 -27.78 17.13 9.17
N ASP A 146 -28.26 17.42 10.36
CA ASP A 146 -27.67 18.44 11.23
C ASP A 146 -26.40 17.94 11.90
N ARG A 147 -26.37 16.65 12.27
CA ARG A 147 -25.14 15.98 12.70
C ARG A 147 -24.05 16.04 11.62
N ARG A 148 -24.38 15.80 10.35
CA ARG A 148 -23.42 15.94 9.23
C ARG A 148 -22.92 17.38 9.07
N LYS A 149 -23.79 18.39 9.22
CA LYS A 149 -23.39 19.82 9.17
C LYS A 149 -22.43 20.17 10.31
N MET A 150 -22.72 19.73 11.54
CA MET A 150 -21.81 19.89 12.68
C MET A 150 -20.42 19.32 12.40
N ILE A 151 -20.34 18.06 11.92
CA ILE A 151 -19.07 17.42 11.58
C ILE A 151 -18.28 18.24 10.55
N ARG A 152 -18.95 18.81 9.53
CA ARG A 152 -18.28 19.67 8.54
C ARG A 152 -17.72 20.94 9.17
N ILE A 153 -18.48 21.61 10.04
CA ILE A 153 -18.04 22.84 10.72
C ILE A 153 -16.82 22.56 11.61
N ILE A 154 -16.90 21.51 12.42
CA ILE A 154 -15.82 21.13 13.35
C ILE A 154 -14.54 20.81 12.58
N VAL A 155 -14.63 19.97 11.55
CA VAL A 155 -13.44 19.61 10.75
C VAL A 155 -12.87 20.83 10.03
N ASN A 156 -13.72 21.75 9.54
CA ASN A 156 -13.24 22.98 8.93
C ASN A 156 -12.46 23.87 9.92
N GLU A 157 -12.91 23.99 11.17
CA GLU A 157 -12.18 24.74 12.21
C GLU A 157 -10.89 24.02 12.65
N MET A 158 -10.92 22.70 12.84
CA MET A 158 -9.71 21.90 13.11
C MET A 158 -8.65 22.12 12.01
N ARG A 159 -9.09 22.15 10.74
CA ARG A 159 -8.20 22.30 9.59
C ARG A 159 -7.54 23.67 9.44
N LYS A 160 -8.05 24.70 10.13
CA LYS A 160 -7.37 26.01 10.21
C LYS A 160 -6.12 25.96 11.08
N ARG A 161 -6.08 25.04 12.05
CA ARG A 161 -4.92 24.83 12.93
C ARG A 161 -3.97 23.80 12.33
N GLU A 162 -4.51 22.69 11.82
CA GLU A 162 -3.73 21.61 11.24
C GLU A 162 -4.38 21.06 9.97
N LYS A 163 -3.70 21.15 8.82
CA LYS A 163 -4.28 20.78 7.52
C LYS A 163 -4.77 19.32 7.45
N ASN A 164 -4.13 18.40 8.17
CA ASN A 164 -4.47 16.98 8.21
C ASN A 164 -4.50 16.43 9.65
N PRO A 165 -5.58 16.68 10.40
CA PRO A 165 -5.68 16.18 11.77
C PRO A 165 -5.60 14.64 11.84
N SER A 166 -4.79 14.16 12.78
CA SER A 166 -4.56 12.74 13.03
C SER A 166 -5.78 12.08 13.69
N LYS A 167 -5.81 10.74 13.72
CA LYS A 167 -6.87 9.99 14.42
C LYS A 167 -6.90 10.30 15.91
N SER A 168 -5.73 10.48 16.55
CA SER A 168 -5.63 10.81 17.97
C SER A 168 -6.17 12.21 18.28
N GLN A 169 -5.96 13.17 17.37
CA GLN A 169 -6.52 14.51 17.52
C GLN A 169 -8.04 14.53 17.33
N CYS A 170 -8.55 13.84 16.31
CA CYS A 170 -10.00 13.64 16.13
C CYS A 170 -10.63 12.96 17.35
N LEU A 171 -9.92 12.02 17.98
CA LEU A 171 -10.37 11.31 19.17
C LEU A 171 -10.55 12.27 20.36
N VAL A 172 -9.61 13.18 20.60
CA VAL A 172 -9.74 14.18 21.67
C VAL A 172 -10.94 15.10 21.43
N VAL A 173 -11.15 15.56 20.19
CA VAL A 173 -12.32 16.39 19.85
C VAL A 173 -13.63 15.60 20.03
N ALA A 174 -13.67 14.34 19.61
CA ALA A 174 -14.83 13.48 19.80
C ALA A 174 -15.17 13.31 21.28
N ARG A 175 -14.15 13.11 22.13
CA ARG A 175 -14.32 13.06 23.59
C ARG A 175 -14.86 14.37 24.14
N LYS A 176 -14.30 15.53 23.75
CA LYS A 176 -14.80 16.85 24.20
C LYS A 176 -16.30 17.01 23.90
N ILE A 177 -16.75 16.60 22.70
CA ILE A 177 -18.18 16.68 22.31
C ILE A 177 -19.06 15.78 23.19
N VAL A 178 -18.68 14.50 23.35
CA VAL A 178 -19.47 13.53 24.11
C VAL A 178 -19.47 13.86 25.61
N CYS A 179 -18.35 14.34 26.15
CA CYS A 179 -18.29 14.81 27.54
C CYS A 179 -19.22 16.00 27.80
N GLN A 180 -19.39 16.90 26.82
CA GLN A 180 -20.25 18.06 26.97
C GLN A 180 -21.75 17.74 26.79
N TYR A 181 -22.08 16.82 25.88
CA TYR A 181 -23.46 16.45 25.56
C TYR A 181 -23.60 14.92 25.39
N PRO A 182 -23.51 14.15 26.49
CA PRO A 182 -23.51 12.70 26.44
C PRO A 182 -24.83 12.15 25.87
N ASP A 183 -25.98 12.63 26.33
CA ASP A 183 -27.30 12.15 25.89
C ASP A 183 -27.57 12.34 24.39
N SER A 184 -26.95 13.36 23.79
CA SER A 184 -27.15 13.68 22.37
C SER A 184 -26.19 12.96 21.42
N PHE A 185 -25.00 12.57 21.87
CA PHE A 185 -23.93 12.10 20.99
C PHE A 185 -23.27 10.79 21.40
N SER A 186 -23.57 10.27 22.59
CA SER A 186 -23.07 8.97 23.00
C SER A 186 -23.58 7.85 22.08
N ASP A 187 -22.79 6.80 21.94
CA ASP A 187 -23.09 5.59 21.17
C ASP A 187 -23.80 4.50 21.99
N PHE A 188 -24.06 4.75 23.27
CA PHE A 188 -24.83 3.81 24.09
C PHE A 188 -26.30 3.87 23.71
N ASP A 189 -26.88 2.71 23.44
CA ASP A 189 -28.33 2.50 23.47
C ASP A 189 -28.76 2.26 24.94
N ASP A 190 -30.04 2.46 25.27
CA ASP A 190 -30.60 2.43 26.64
C ASP A 190 -30.44 1.09 27.40
N CYS A 191 -29.77 0.09 26.83
CA CYS A 191 -29.50 -1.20 27.45
C CYS A 191 -27.98 -1.42 27.65
N GLU A 192 -27.63 -1.77 28.88
CA GLU A 192 -26.28 -2.08 29.39
C GLU A 192 -25.34 -0.91 29.70
N LYS A 193 -25.37 -0.53 30.99
CA LYS A 193 -24.26 0.08 31.71
C LYS A 193 -23.10 -0.91 31.79
N ASN A 194 -22.28 -1.04 30.75
CA ASN A 194 -20.91 -1.52 30.89
C ASN A 194 -19.96 -0.81 29.90
N LYS A 195 -18.98 -0.15 30.51
CA LYS A 195 -17.91 0.68 29.97
C LYS A 195 -17.33 0.22 28.62
N GLU A 196 -17.60 0.98 27.56
CA GLU A 196 -16.63 1.25 26.50
C GLU A 196 -17.03 2.53 25.73
N ASN A 197 -16.46 3.67 26.16
CA ASN A 197 -16.24 4.90 25.41
C ASN A 197 -17.17 5.20 24.20
N GLY A 198 -18.36 5.76 24.45
CA GLY A 198 -19.41 6.04 23.47
C GLY A 198 -19.15 7.17 22.45
N TYR A 199 -17.91 7.33 21.97
CA TYR A 199 -17.53 8.37 20.99
C TYR A 199 -17.11 7.79 19.63
N TYR A 200 -17.23 6.48 19.42
CA TYR A 200 -16.68 5.78 18.25
C TYR A 200 -17.30 6.24 16.93
N SER A 201 -18.62 6.35 16.86
CA SER A 201 -19.33 6.79 15.66
C SER A 201 -18.98 8.22 15.30
N LEU A 202 -18.79 9.08 16.32
CA LEU A 202 -18.40 10.48 16.15
C LEU A 202 -16.95 10.61 15.68
N LEU A 203 -16.03 9.85 16.28
CA LEU A 203 -14.64 9.75 15.84
C LEU A 203 -14.54 9.31 14.38
N LYS A 204 -15.29 8.25 14.00
CA LYS A 204 -15.32 7.75 12.63
C LYS A 204 -15.79 8.85 11.67
N GLN A 205 -16.89 9.53 11.98
CA GLN A 205 -17.41 10.62 11.16
C GLN A 205 -16.41 11.79 11.00
N LEU A 206 -15.76 12.21 12.08
CA LEU A 206 -14.72 13.26 12.04
C LEU A 206 -13.55 12.83 11.16
N LYS A 207 -13.02 11.61 11.34
CA LYS A 207 -11.85 11.15 10.59
C LYS A 207 -12.16 10.95 9.11
N THR A 208 -13.29 10.33 8.77
CA THR A 208 -13.76 10.18 7.39
C THR A 208 -13.93 11.55 6.72
N ARG A 209 -14.46 12.55 7.42
CA ARG A 209 -14.59 13.91 6.88
C ARG A 209 -13.22 14.57 6.63
N VAL A 210 -12.25 14.40 7.52
CA VAL A 210 -10.86 14.86 7.33
C VAL A 210 -10.26 14.23 6.07
N GLU A 211 -10.41 12.91 5.89
CA GLU A 211 -9.92 12.19 4.72
C GLU A 211 -10.57 12.69 3.42
N HIS A 212 -11.89 12.88 3.40
CA HIS A 212 -12.58 13.48 2.26
C HIS A 212 -12.06 14.89 1.94
N CYS A 213 -11.80 15.71 2.96
CA CYS A 213 -11.19 17.04 2.82
C CYS A 213 -9.79 17.01 2.23
N ASN A 214 -9.06 15.91 2.40
CA ASN A 214 -7.70 15.74 1.93
C ASN A 214 -7.62 15.09 0.54
N ARG A 215 -8.76 14.62 0.00
CA ARG A 215 -8.83 13.90 -1.27
C ARG A 215 -8.40 14.75 -2.47
N GLU A 216 -8.71 16.05 -2.49
CA GLU A 216 -8.27 16.97 -3.55
C GLU A 216 -6.77 17.28 -3.49
N ASN A 217 -6.14 17.12 -2.32
CA ASN A 217 -4.68 17.24 -2.17
C ASN A 217 -3.91 16.01 -2.65
N THR A 218 -4.58 14.93 -3.09
CA THR A 218 -3.90 13.73 -3.59
C THR A 218 -3.15 14.01 -4.91
N LEU A 219 -3.72 14.86 -5.78
CA LEU A 219 -3.07 15.28 -7.03
C LEU A 219 -1.92 16.26 -6.78
N ALA A 220 -2.09 17.21 -5.85
CA ALA A 220 -1.03 18.13 -5.44
C ALA A 220 0.15 17.39 -4.79
N ARG A 221 -0.14 16.40 -3.92
CA ARG A 221 0.87 15.54 -3.28
C ARG A 221 1.56 14.59 -4.27
N ARG A 222 0.91 14.17 -5.36
CA ARG A 222 1.57 13.44 -6.46
C ARG A 222 2.45 14.34 -7.33
N ARG A 223 2.14 15.64 -7.43
CA ARG A 223 2.93 16.61 -8.21
C ARG A 223 4.15 17.16 -7.45
N THR A 224 4.09 17.27 -6.12
CA THR A 224 5.23 17.76 -5.32
C THR A 224 6.35 16.73 -5.18
N THR A 225 6.07 15.43 -5.24
CA THR A 225 7.12 14.39 -5.30
C THR A 225 7.92 14.41 -6.61
N LYS A 226 7.44 15.14 -7.64
CA LYS A 226 8.04 15.16 -8.98
C LYS A 226 9.05 16.29 -9.21
N ARG A 227 9.37 17.10 -8.19
CA ARG A 227 10.17 18.32 -8.40
C ARG A 227 11.22 18.65 -7.34
N GLY A 228 11.63 17.68 -6.54
CA GLY A 228 12.68 17.91 -5.54
C GLY A 228 13.59 16.71 -5.37
N THR A 229 14.89 16.95 -5.55
CA THR A 229 16.05 16.08 -5.32
C THR A 229 16.32 14.99 -6.35
N GLU A 230 17.18 15.35 -7.32
CA GLU A 230 18.08 14.47 -8.03
C GLU A 230 18.98 13.78 -6.99
N THR A 231 18.59 12.58 -6.58
CA THR A 231 19.49 11.63 -5.91
C THR A 231 18.98 10.25 -6.29
N SER A 232 19.85 9.48 -6.95
CA SER A 232 19.55 8.26 -7.71
C SER A 232 18.90 7.13 -6.88
N GLU A 233 18.77 7.27 -5.56
CA GLU A 233 18.32 6.20 -4.66
C GLU A 233 16.82 6.22 -4.31
N ARG A 234 16.05 7.24 -4.69
CA ARG A 234 14.60 7.29 -4.41
C ARG A 234 13.70 6.60 -5.45
N LEU A 235 14.30 5.92 -6.44
CA LEU A 235 13.59 5.36 -7.60
C LEU A 235 12.62 4.19 -7.31
N GLN A 236 12.51 3.66 -6.08
CA GLN A 236 11.87 2.35 -5.89
C GLN A 236 10.61 2.26 -5.04
N SER A 237 10.18 3.28 -4.28
CA SER A 237 9.00 3.10 -3.42
C SER A 237 7.76 3.86 -3.90
N LYS A 238 7.12 3.37 -4.97
CA LYS A 238 5.65 3.52 -5.07
C LYS A 238 5.10 2.84 -3.80
N GLY A 239 4.43 3.61 -2.92
CA GLY A 239 4.11 3.16 -1.55
C GLY A 239 3.30 1.85 -1.46
N PRO A 240 3.06 1.30 -0.26
CA PRO A 240 2.52 -0.05 -0.02
C PRO A 240 1.23 -0.43 -0.78
N ALA A 241 0.47 0.56 -1.26
CA ALA A 241 -0.70 0.35 -2.11
C ALA A 241 -0.35 -0.19 -3.51
N ALA A 242 0.83 0.15 -4.06
CA ALA A 242 1.22 -0.25 -5.41
C ALA A 242 1.63 -1.73 -5.50
N SER A 243 2.11 -2.32 -4.40
CA SER A 243 2.47 -3.73 -4.31
C SER A 243 1.33 -4.60 -3.75
N TYR A 244 0.18 -4.03 -3.41
CA TYR A 244 -0.90 -4.77 -2.78
C TYR A 244 -1.40 -5.91 -3.67
N GLY A 245 -1.48 -7.12 -3.11
CA GLY A 245 -1.85 -8.34 -3.85
C GLY A 245 -0.75 -8.93 -4.74
N CYS A 246 0.39 -8.26 -4.88
CA CYS A 246 1.54 -8.75 -5.63
C CYS A 246 2.60 -9.27 -4.67
N ARG A 247 3.02 -10.54 -4.82
CA ARG A 247 4.10 -11.12 -4.02
C ARG A 247 5.48 -10.79 -4.60
N GLN A 248 5.59 -10.73 -5.91
CA GLN A 248 6.83 -10.39 -6.63
C GLN A 248 6.67 -9.09 -7.43
N TRP A 249 6.23 -8.01 -6.75
CA TRP A 249 5.99 -6.72 -7.39
C TRP A 249 7.25 -6.12 -8.03
N GLN A 250 8.36 -6.14 -7.27
CA GLN A 250 9.68 -5.68 -7.67
C GLN A 250 10.69 -6.74 -7.17
N PRO A 251 10.90 -7.83 -7.93
CA PRO A 251 11.84 -8.88 -7.54
C PRO A 251 13.28 -8.34 -7.48
N GLU A 252 14.13 -9.01 -6.72
CA GLU A 252 15.58 -8.78 -6.70
C GLU A 252 16.24 -9.38 -7.94
N PRO A 253 17.39 -8.85 -8.39
CA PRO A 253 18.11 -9.41 -9.53
C PRO A 253 18.55 -10.86 -9.22
N PRO A 254 18.39 -11.79 -10.17
CA PRO A 254 18.77 -13.19 -9.95
C PRO A 254 20.25 -13.37 -9.59
N ILE A 255 21.13 -12.55 -10.17
CA ILE A 255 22.57 -12.48 -9.88
C ILE A 255 22.96 -10.99 -9.84
N PRO A 256 23.81 -10.54 -8.90
CA PRO A 256 24.31 -9.16 -8.91
C PRO A 256 24.96 -8.80 -10.25
N ASN A 257 24.62 -7.62 -10.79
CA ASN A 257 25.10 -7.10 -12.08
C ASN A 257 24.71 -7.96 -13.32
N SER A 258 23.63 -8.75 -13.25
CA SER A 258 23.17 -9.58 -14.37
C SER A 258 22.40 -8.84 -15.47
N ASP A 259 22.28 -7.51 -15.39
CA ASP A 259 21.39 -6.74 -16.27
C ASP A 259 21.77 -6.88 -17.75
N GLU A 260 23.06 -6.94 -18.07
CA GLU A 260 23.54 -7.13 -19.45
C GLU A 260 23.11 -8.49 -20.02
N VAL A 261 23.25 -9.55 -19.23
CA VAL A 261 22.84 -10.91 -19.61
C VAL A 261 21.32 -11.00 -19.79
N LEU A 262 20.56 -10.35 -18.91
CA LEU A 262 19.10 -10.32 -19.02
C LEU A 262 18.64 -9.47 -20.23
N GLU A 263 19.38 -8.44 -20.58
CA GLU A 263 19.12 -7.61 -21.77
C GLU A 263 19.42 -8.38 -23.06
N GLU A 264 20.48 -9.21 -23.10
CA GLU A 264 20.72 -10.13 -24.22
C GLU A 264 19.57 -11.14 -24.40
N LYS A 265 19.08 -11.71 -23.29
CA LYS A 265 17.90 -12.60 -23.30
C LYS A 265 16.64 -11.87 -23.77
N ARG A 266 16.46 -10.59 -23.41
CA ARG A 266 15.37 -9.75 -23.92
C ARG A 266 15.50 -9.52 -25.43
N GLN A 267 16.68 -9.19 -25.94
CA GLN A 267 16.92 -9.02 -27.38
C GLN A 267 16.65 -10.32 -28.15
N THR A 268 16.98 -11.47 -27.55
CA THR A 268 16.63 -12.79 -28.11
C THR A 268 15.10 -12.95 -28.23
N LEU A 269 14.33 -12.57 -27.21
CA LEU A 269 12.86 -12.58 -27.27
C LEU A 269 12.31 -11.64 -28.35
N GLU A 270 12.90 -10.46 -28.52
CA GLU A 270 12.52 -9.51 -29.57
C GLU A 270 12.78 -10.07 -30.96
N ASN A 271 13.96 -10.67 -31.18
CA ASN A 271 14.32 -11.33 -32.44
C ASN A 271 13.40 -12.51 -32.76
N LEU A 272 13.06 -13.34 -31.76
CA LEU A 272 12.09 -14.43 -31.94
C LEU A 272 10.71 -13.91 -32.35
N TYR A 273 10.29 -12.77 -31.80
CA TYR A 273 9.05 -12.13 -32.20
C TYR A 273 9.13 -11.55 -33.63
N LEU A 274 10.25 -10.96 -34.04
CA LEU A 274 10.43 -10.49 -35.41
C LEU A 274 10.38 -11.65 -36.42
N GLN A 275 10.97 -12.79 -36.07
CA GLN A 275 11.04 -13.96 -36.95
C GLN A 275 9.72 -14.74 -37.02
N TYR A 276 9.05 -14.96 -35.89
CA TYR A 276 7.90 -15.86 -35.79
C TYR A 276 6.59 -15.15 -35.43
N GLY A 277 6.64 -13.87 -35.08
CA GLY A 277 5.51 -13.11 -34.59
C GLY A 277 4.87 -13.74 -33.36
N ILE A 278 3.55 -13.59 -33.28
CA ILE A 278 2.71 -14.16 -32.22
C ILE A 278 2.81 -15.70 -32.21
N ASN A 279 3.03 -16.34 -33.37
CA ASN A 279 3.13 -17.80 -33.46
C ASN A 279 4.35 -18.37 -32.72
N GLY A 280 5.37 -17.54 -32.45
CA GLY A 280 6.51 -17.95 -31.62
C GLY A 280 6.16 -18.19 -30.15
N SER A 281 5.00 -17.74 -29.67
CA SER A 281 4.58 -17.85 -28.27
C SER A 281 4.45 -19.30 -27.77
N ASP A 282 4.22 -20.25 -28.68
CA ASP A 282 4.09 -21.67 -28.32
C ASP A 282 5.44 -22.37 -28.12
N ARG A 283 6.54 -21.72 -28.47
CA ARG A 283 7.87 -22.29 -28.29
C ARG A 283 8.25 -22.37 -26.81
N SER A 284 8.98 -23.44 -26.46
CA SER A 284 9.48 -23.67 -25.11
C SER A 284 10.54 -22.65 -24.71
N ASP A 285 11.45 -22.31 -25.64
CA ASP A 285 12.51 -21.31 -25.44
C ASP A 285 11.94 -19.93 -25.07
N VAL A 286 10.89 -19.47 -25.76
CA VAL A 286 10.18 -18.22 -25.41
C VAL A 286 9.63 -18.27 -23.99
N SER A 287 9.02 -19.39 -23.60
CA SER A 287 8.45 -19.54 -22.25
C SER A 287 9.53 -19.51 -21.15
N ILE A 288 10.68 -20.13 -21.41
CA ILE A 288 11.84 -20.12 -20.50
C ILE A 288 12.41 -18.69 -20.41
N LEU A 289 12.69 -18.06 -21.54
CA LEU A 289 13.24 -16.70 -21.58
C LEU A 289 12.31 -15.69 -20.91
N MET A 290 10.99 -15.79 -21.11
CA MET A 290 10.01 -14.94 -20.43
C MET A 290 10.05 -15.11 -18.91
N LYS A 291 10.32 -16.32 -18.40
CA LYS A 291 10.45 -16.55 -16.96
C LYS A 291 11.77 -16.01 -16.42
N GLU A 292 12.88 -16.29 -17.10
CA GLU A 292 14.22 -15.84 -16.69
C GLU A 292 14.35 -14.31 -16.69
N THR A 293 13.65 -13.64 -17.61
CA THR A 293 13.66 -12.18 -17.73
C THR A 293 12.57 -11.49 -16.91
N PHE A 294 11.83 -12.20 -16.06
CA PHE A 294 10.74 -11.63 -15.26
C PHE A 294 11.18 -10.42 -14.43
N TYR A 295 12.38 -10.48 -13.83
CA TYR A 295 12.99 -9.36 -13.13
C TYR A 295 13.06 -8.09 -14.00
N LEU A 296 13.64 -8.22 -15.20
CA LEU A 296 13.85 -7.10 -16.10
C LEU A 296 12.52 -6.56 -16.65
N GLN A 297 11.53 -7.43 -16.88
CA GLN A 297 10.17 -7.04 -17.22
C GLN A 297 9.56 -6.14 -16.14
N ARG A 298 9.62 -6.57 -14.87
CA ARG A 298 9.10 -5.77 -13.73
C ARG A 298 9.87 -4.47 -13.55
N LYS A 299 11.19 -4.48 -13.72
CA LYS A 299 12.03 -3.27 -13.70
C LYS A 299 11.55 -2.25 -14.74
N HIS A 300 11.35 -2.66 -15.99
CA HIS A 300 10.87 -1.78 -17.06
C HIS A 300 9.41 -1.33 -16.88
N ILE A 301 8.53 -2.19 -16.35
CA ILE A 301 7.12 -1.85 -16.07
C ILE A 301 7.00 -0.84 -14.92
N ASN A 302 7.82 -1.02 -13.88
CA ASN A 302 7.69 -0.24 -12.66
C ASN A 302 8.45 1.10 -12.70
N ASP A 303 9.31 1.28 -13.70
CA ASP A 303 10.12 2.49 -13.91
C ASP A 303 9.28 3.78 -13.77
N THR A 304 9.84 4.79 -13.11
CA THR A 304 9.22 6.10 -12.94
C THR A 304 9.12 6.87 -14.24
N ASP A 305 10.05 6.60 -15.17
CA ASP A 305 10.04 7.09 -16.55
C ASP A 305 9.67 5.96 -17.52
N ALA A 306 8.80 5.04 -17.06
CA ALA A 306 8.33 3.93 -17.88
C ALA A 306 7.83 4.46 -19.23
N PRO A 307 8.31 3.87 -20.34
CA PRO A 307 7.96 4.35 -21.65
C PRO A 307 6.47 4.09 -21.91
N PRO A 308 5.83 4.84 -22.83
CA PRO A 308 4.46 4.59 -23.25
C PRO A 308 4.20 3.10 -23.48
N ILE A 309 2.98 2.63 -23.24
CA ILE A 309 2.66 1.19 -23.36
C ILE A 309 2.97 0.63 -24.76
N LYS A 310 2.93 1.49 -25.78
CA LYS A 310 3.37 1.20 -27.14
C LYS A 310 4.84 0.77 -27.20
N ASP A 311 5.71 1.50 -26.54
CA ASP A 311 7.15 1.27 -26.53
C ASP A 311 7.50 0.07 -25.64
N LEU A 312 6.77 -0.10 -24.53
CA LEU A 312 6.87 -1.31 -23.71
C LEU A 312 6.50 -2.56 -24.52
N LYS A 313 5.47 -2.46 -25.37
CA LYS A 313 5.06 -3.54 -26.28
C LYS A 313 6.10 -3.81 -27.37
N CYS A 314 6.82 -2.80 -27.84
CA CYS A 314 7.96 -3.02 -28.74
C CYS A 314 9.08 -3.80 -28.05
N LYS A 315 9.44 -3.45 -26.81
CA LYS A 315 10.51 -4.13 -26.06
C LYS A 315 10.15 -5.52 -25.56
N TRP A 316 8.87 -5.75 -25.25
CA TRP A 316 8.35 -6.98 -24.67
C TRP A 316 7.07 -7.45 -25.40
N PRO A 317 7.14 -7.82 -26.68
CA PRO A 317 5.94 -8.11 -27.47
C PRO A 317 5.19 -9.34 -26.94
N TYR A 318 5.93 -10.32 -26.41
CA TYR A 318 5.33 -11.52 -25.81
C TYR A 318 4.58 -11.25 -24.49
N LEU A 319 4.89 -10.18 -23.73
CA LEU A 319 4.08 -9.80 -22.55
C LEU A 319 2.62 -9.50 -22.90
N PHE A 320 2.36 -9.09 -24.15
CA PHE A 320 1.03 -8.75 -24.65
C PHE A 320 0.35 -9.93 -25.36
N VAL A 321 0.92 -11.14 -25.24
CA VAL A 321 0.27 -12.38 -25.68
C VAL A 321 -0.35 -13.08 -24.47
N GLN A 322 -1.61 -13.50 -24.60
CA GLN A 322 -2.44 -13.99 -23.50
C GLN A 322 -1.75 -15.05 -22.62
N LYS A 323 -1.10 -16.05 -23.24
CA LYS A 323 -0.36 -17.12 -22.53
C LYS A 323 0.68 -16.55 -21.56
N HIS A 324 1.52 -15.63 -22.04
CA HIS A 324 2.60 -15.06 -21.26
C HIS A 324 2.11 -13.96 -20.31
N MET A 325 1.03 -13.25 -20.65
CA MET A 325 0.36 -12.33 -19.73
C MET A 325 -0.19 -13.08 -18.50
N HIS A 326 -0.84 -14.22 -18.71
CA HIS A 326 -1.30 -15.08 -17.61
C HIS A 326 -0.12 -15.59 -16.78
N ALA A 327 0.94 -16.08 -17.42
CA ALA A 327 2.13 -16.55 -16.71
C ALA A 327 2.81 -15.44 -15.89
N HIS A 328 2.92 -14.23 -16.46
CA HIS A 328 3.47 -13.06 -15.76
C HIS A 328 2.59 -12.66 -14.56
N PHE A 329 1.25 -12.70 -14.72
CA PHE A 329 0.32 -12.45 -13.61
C PHE A 329 0.45 -13.51 -12.50
N GLU A 330 0.58 -14.78 -12.89
CA GLU A 330 0.74 -15.88 -11.95
C GLU A 330 2.06 -15.77 -11.18
N GLU A 331 3.17 -15.42 -11.83
CA GLU A 331 4.43 -15.14 -11.12
C GLU A 331 4.25 -13.93 -10.17
N LEU A 332 3.65 -12.83 -10.66
CA LEU A 332 3.42 -11.62 -9.87
C LEU A 332 2.58 -11.83 -8.59
N THR A 333 1.56 -12.70 -8.64
CA THR A 333 0.53 -12.83 -7.59
C THR A 333 0.49 -14.22 -6.93
N HIS A 334 1.11 -15.23 -7.53
CA HIS A 334 0.94 -16.67 -7.27
C HIS A 334 -0.51 -17.17 -7.43
N VAL A 335 -1.32 -16.45 -8.22
CA VAL A 335 -2.68 -16.85 -8.57
C VAL A 335 -2.75 -17.09 -10.06
N GLY A 336 -2.99 -18.34 -10.47
CA GLY A 336 -3.26 -18.70 -11.85
C GLY A 336 -4.65 -18.22 -12.29
N ILE A 337 -4.79 -16.93 -12.61
CA ILE A 337 -6.08 -16.24 -12.79
C ILE A 337 -7.04 -16.96 -13.74
N HIS A 338 -6.53 -17.49 -14.85
CA HIS A 338 -7.35 -18.19 -15.81
C HIS A 338 -7.94 -19.48 -15.22
N LYS A 339 -7.12 -20.27 -14.51
CA LYS A 339 -7.57 -21.50 -13.84
C LYS A 339 -8.53 -21.16 -12.71
N THR A 340 -8.16 -20.21 -11.85
CA THR A 340 -8.97 -19.82 -10.69
C THR A 340 -10.33 -19.29 -11.10
N LEU A 341 -10.40 -18.39 -12.09
CA LEU A 341 -11.66 -17.85 -12.58
C LEU A 341 -12.58 -18.93 -13.14
N ASN A 342 -12.05 -19.81 -14.00
CA ASN A 342 -12.83 -20.91 -14.57
C ASN A 342 -13.35 -21.85 -13.47
N GLN A 343 -12.51 -22.21 -12.49
CA GLN A 343 -12.92 -23.06 -11.38
C GLN A 343 -13.99 -22.39 -10.51
N SER A 344 -13.83 -21.10 -10.18
CA SER A 344 -14.82 -20.37 -9.39
C SER A 344 -16.16 -20.21 -10.11
N ILE A 345 -16.16 -19.99 -11.43
CA ILE A 345 -17.39 -19.95 -12.22
C ILE A 345 -18.07 -21.32 -12.23
N GLN A 346 -17.31 -22.41 -12.35
CA GLN A 346 -17.87 -23.76 -12.33
C GLN A 346 -18.42 -24.16 -10.96
N GLU A 347 -17.74 -23.77 -9.87
CA GLU A 347 -18.13 -24.08 -8.50
C GLU A 347 -19.33 -23.25 -8.04
N TYR A 348 -19.30 -21.92 -8.24
CA TYR A 348 -20.30 -21.00 -7.72
C TYR A 348 -21.34 -20.58 -8.76
N GLY A 349 -21.08 -20.76 -10.05
CA GLY A 349 -21.96 -20.32 -11.12
C GLY A 349 -23.34 -20.97 -11.06
N LYS A 350 -23.43 -22.26 -10.73
CA LYS A 350 -24.72 -22.96 -10.60
C LYS A 350 -25.54 -22.39 -9.46
N VAL A 351 -24.89 -22.15 -8.32
CA VAL A 351 -25.51 -21.52 -7.14
C VAL A 351 -26.05 -20.13 -7.49
N LEU A 352 -25.29 -19.34 -8.24
CA LEU A 352 -25.71 -18.02 -8.71
C LEU A 352 -26.90 -18.11 -9.67
N VAL A 353 -26.85 -19.01 -10.64
CA VAL A 353 -27.94 -19.22 -11.62
C VAL A 353 -29.22 -19.64 -10.90
N ASP A 354 -29.14 -20.61 -9.98
CA ASP A 354 -30.30 -21.08 -9.21
C ASP A 354 -30.88 -19.98 -8.30
N PHE A 355 -30.00 -19.19 -7.68
CA PHE A 355 -30.40 -18.02 -6.91
C PHE A 355 -31.19 -17.02 -7.77
N PHE A 356 -30.71 -16.68 -8.97
CA PHE A 356 -31.40 -15.74 -9.84
C PHE A 356 -32.68 -16.30 -10.46
N LYS A 357 -32.75 -17.62 -10.73
CA LYS A 357 -33.98 -18.30 -11.17
C LYS A 357 -35.07 -18.25 -10.12
N THR A 358 -34.72 -18.46 -8.85
CA THR A 358 -35.69 -18.44 -7.74
C THR A 358 -36.11 -17.02 -7.35
N LYS A 359 -35.17 -16.06 -7.39
CA LYS A 359 -35.41 -14.68 -6.95
C LYS A 359 -34.79 -13.68 -7.94
N PRO A 360 -35.44 -13.44 -9.09
CA PRO A 360 -34.96 -12.47 -10.07
C PRO A 360 -35.03 -11.05 -9.50
N SER A 361 -33.88 -10.37 -9.45
CA SER A 361 -33.76 -9.05 -8.81
C SER A 361 -34.34 -7.89 -9.63
N ASN A 362 -34.37 -7.99 -10.95
CA ASN A 362 -34.89 -6.96 -11.86
C ASN A 362 -35.26 -7.57 -13.24
N ASN A 363 -35.86 -6.76 -14.12
CA ASN A 363 -36.27 -7.21 -15.45
C ASN A 363 -35.08 -7.59 -16.35
N THR A 364 -33.92 -6.93 -16.21
CA THR A 364 -32.71 -7.28 -16.97
C THR A 364 -32.23 -8.68 -16.62
N VAL A 365 -32.23 -9.07 -15.34
CA VAL A 365 -31.90 -10.43 -14.91
C VAL A 365 -32.88 -11.44 -15.48
N LYS A 366 -34.19 -11.14 -15.52
CA LYS A 366 -35.18 -12.03 -16.16
C LYS A 366 -34.89 -12.23 -17.64
N ASN A 367 -34.57 -11.16 -18.36
CA ASN A 367 -34.25 -11.20 -19.78
C ASN A 367 -32.99 -12.04 -20.04
N VAL A 368 -31.95 -11.90 -19.20
CA VAL A 368 -30.72 -12.71 -19.29
C VAL A 368 -31.01 -14.18 -19.01
N LEU A 369 -31.84 -14.51 -18.01
CA LEU A 369 -32.22 -15.90 -17.71
C LEU A 369 -33.04 -16.57 -18.82
N SER A 370 -33.80 -15.78 -19.58
CA SER A 370 -34.59 -16.28 -20.72
C SER A 370 -33.80 -16.42 -22.02
N ALA A 371 -32.57 -15.89 -22.06
CA ALA A 371 -31.72 -16.00 -23.24
C ALA A 371 -31.03 -17.37 -23.30
N GLU A 372 -30.93 -17.95 -24.49
CA GLU A 372 -30.10 -19.14 -24.73
C GLU A 372 -28.63 -18.71 -24.81
N GLU A 373 -27.89 -18.94 -23.73
CA GLU A 373 -26.47 -18.60 -23.63
C GLU A 373 -25.67 -19.74 -22.98
N ASP A 374 -24.40 -19.84 -23.39
CA ASP A 374 -23.43 -20.71 -22.73
C ASP A 374 -23.30 -20.36 -21.24
N PHE A 375 -22.90 -21.35 -20.43
CA PHE A 375 -22.97 -21.28 -18.97
C PHE A 375 -22.08 -20.17 -18.36
N GLU A 376 -20.79 -20.10 -18.72
CA GLU A 376 -19.88 -19.11 -18.15
C GLU A 376 -20.27 -17.67 -18.52
N PRO A 377 -20.58 -17.37 -19.79
CA PRO A 377 -21.18 -16.11 -20.19
C PRO A 377 -22.44 -15.70 -19.43
N LEU A 378 -23.36 -16.65 -19.25
CA LEU A 378 -24.61 -16.43 -18.54
C LEU A 378 -24.34 -15.97 -17.11
N VAL A 379 -23.43 -16.64 -16.39
CA VAL A 379 -23.05 -16.28 -15.01
C VAL A 379 -22.54 -14.84 -14.95
N ILE A 380 -21.66 -14.43 -15.88
CA ILE A 380 -21.12 -13.06 -15.91
C ILE A 380 -22.22 -12.03 -16.18
N LYS A 381 -23.09 -12.28 -17.18
CA LYS A 381 -24.20 -11.37 -17.49
C LYS A 381 -25.21 -11.25 -16.35
N LEU A 382 -25.46 -12.32 -15.61
CA LEU A 382 -26.34 -12.28 -14.44
C LEU A 382 -25.77 -11.38 -13.34
N ILE A 383 -24.46 -11.44 -13.09
CA ILE A 383 -23.78 -10.56 -12.13
C ILE A 383 -23.90 -9.10 -12.58
N LEU A 384 -23.56 -8.80 -13.85
CA LEU A 384 -23.68 -7.44 -14.39
C LEU A 384 -25.12 -6.91 -14.31
N ALA A 385 -26.10 -7.72 -14.73
CA ALA A 385 -27.51 -7.35 -14.69
C ALA A 385 -28.02 -7.13 -13.26
N HIS A 386 -27.56 -7.91 -12.29
CA HIS A 386 -27.93 -7.75 -10.88
C HIS A 386 -27.44 -6.40 -10.32
N PHE A 387 -26.17 -6.07 -10.59
CA PHE A 387 -25.56 -4.80 -10.16
C PHE A 387 -25.92 -3.61 -11.05
N LYS A 388 -26.73 -3.83 -12.09
CA LYS A 388 -27.14 -2.82 -13.08
C LYS A 388 -25.93 -2.19 -13.79
N GLU A 389 -24.88 -2.99 -13.98
CA GLU A 389 -23.72 -2.60 -14.76
C GLU A 389 -24.02 -2.81 -16.24
N ASP A 390 -23.76 -1.78 -17.04
CA ASP A 390 -23.87 -1.85 -18.49
C ASP A 390 -22.70 -2.67 -19.05
N PRO A 391 -22.93 -3.77 -19.80
CA PRO A 391 -21.87 -4.50 -20.47
C PRO A 391 -21.02 -3.62 -21.40
N ALA A 392 -21.61 -2.58 -22.02
CA ALA A 392 -20.90 -1.60 -22.83
C ALA A 392 -19.99 -0.68 -22.00
N GLY A 393 -20.20 -0.65 -20.68
CA GLY A 393 -19.29 -0.05 -19.71
C GLY A 393 -18.01 -0.87 -19.50
N LEU A 394 -17.96 -2.16 -19.82
CA LEU A 394 -16.72 -2.94 -19.67
C LEU A 394 -16.09 -3.27 -21.02
N LEU A 395 -16.94 -3.65 -21.98
CA LEU A 395 -16.56 -4.14 -23.30
C LEU A 395 -17.11 -3.21 -24.38
N LEU A 396 -16.24 -2.64 -25.20
CA LEU A 396 -16.62 -1.90 -26.40
C LEU A 396 -16.35 -2.78 -27.62
N LEU A 397 -17.37 -2.97 -28.45
CA LEU A 397 -17.22 -3.67 -29.71
C LEU A 397 -16.69 -2.71 -30.77
N ALA A 398 -15.71 -3.15 -31.53
CA ALA A 398 -15.21 -2.41 -32.67
C ALA A 398 -14.88 -3.35 -33.83
N ASP A 399 -14.69 -2.75 -35.00
CA ASP A 399 -14.46 -3.50 -36.22
C ASP A 399 -13.16 -4.31 -36.11
N ARG A 400 -13.15 -5.51 -36.67
CA ARG A 400 -11.99 -6.40 -36.62
C ARG A 400 -10.70 -5.75 -37.16
N CYS A 401 -10.86 -4.86 -38.14
CA CYS A 401 -9.78 -4.14 -38.79
C CYS A 401 -9.49 -2.78 -38.13
N ALA A 402 -10.28 -2.37 -37.12
CA ALA A 402 -10.06 -1.12 -36.41
C ALA A 402 -8.70 -1.10 -35.72
N THR A 403 -7.92 -0.08 -36.04
CA THR A 403 -6.65 0.22 -35.40
C THR A 403 -6.88 1.04 -34.12
N ALA A 404 -5.85 1.13 -33.27
CA ALA A 404 -5.94 1.96 -32.06
C ALA A 404 -6.22 3.44 -32.37
N ALA A 405 -5.73 3.94 -33.52
CA ALA A 405 -6.02 5.30 -33.99
C ALA A 405 -7.49 5.45 -34.36
N ASP A 406 -8.04 4.49 -35.12
CA ASP A 406 -9.46 4.49 -35.51
C ASP A 406 -10.37 4.48 -34.28
N LEU A 407 -10.02 3.70 -33.25
CA LEU A 407 -10.78 3.64 -32.00
C LEU A 407 -10.72 4.95 -31.21
N GLN A 408 -9.57 5.61 -31.19
CA GLN A 408 -9.39 6.87 -30.48
C GLN A 408 -10.12 8.03 -31.15
N GLU A 409 -10.29 7.98 -32.47
CA GLU A 409 -11.12 8.93 -33.23
C GLU A 409 -12.61 8.61 -33.10
N THR A 410 -12.98 7.33 -33.18
CA THR A 410 -14.39 6.89 -33.20
C THR A 410 -15.05 6.96 -31.81
N TYR A 411 -14.30 6.65 -30.75
CA TYR A 411 -14.82 6.58 -29.39
C TYR A 411 -14.25 7.68 -28.51
N SER A 412 -15.12 8.36 -27.75
CA SER A 412 -14.69 9.17 -26.62
C SER A 412 -14.21 8.25 -25.49
N ILE A 413 -12.93 7.87 -25.51
CA ILE A 413 -12.33 6.95 -24.52
C ILE A 413 -12.39 7.59 -23.12
N PRO A 414 -13.14 7.02 -22.16
CA PRO A 414 -13.22 7.56 -20.81
C PRO A 414 -11.92 7.34 -20.04
N GLN A 415 -11.70 8.08 -18.94
CA GLN A 415 -10.52 7.89 -18.10
C GLN A 415 -10.45 6.52 -17.42
N SER A 416 -11.58 5.81 -17.32
CA SER A 416 -11.62 4.44 -16.82
C SER A 416 -11.22 3.46 -17.94
N PRO A 417 -10.35 2.47 -17.67
CA PRO A 417 -9.95 1.50 -18.69
C PRO A 417 -11.17 0.75 -19.23
N ARG A 418 -11.22 0.62 -20.56
CA ARG A 418 -12.25 -0.14 -21.29
C ARG A 418 -11.55 -1.21 -22.13
N LEU A 419 -12.20 -2.34 -22.35
CA LEU A 419 -11.69 -3.40 -23.20
C LEU A 419 -12.35 -3.32 -24.58
N PHE A 420 -11.56 -3.18 -25.64
CA PHE A 420 -12.08 -3.27 -27.00
C PHE A 420 -12.04 -4.72 -27.48
N VAL A 421 -13.21 -5.23 -27.86
CA VAL A 421 -13.38 -6.54 -28.48
C VAL A 421 -13.53 -6.32 -29.97
N LEU A 422 -12.49 -6.69 -30.72
CA LEU A 422 -12.46 -6.57 -32.19
C LEU A 422 -13.19 -7.78 -32.80
N ALA A 423 -14.34 -7.53 -33.43
CA ALA A 423 -15.20 -8.58 -33.99
C ALA A 423 -15.51 -8.29 -35.46
N LEU A 424 -15.76 -9.35 -36.24
CA LEU A 424 -16.37 -9.19 -37.56
C LEU A 424 -17.82 -8.76 -37.35
N PHE A 425 -18.17 -7.54 -37.75
CA PHE A 425 -19.56 -7.13 -37.80
C PHE A 425 -20.26 -7.86 -38.96
N SER A 426 -20.71 -9.10 -38.71
CA SER A 426 -21.89 -9.62 -39.38
C SER A 426 -23.08 -9.18 -38.53
N SER A 427 -24.18 -8.77 -39.17
CA SER A 427 -25.37 -8.10 -38.62
C SER A 427 -26.18 -8.87 -37.56
N ALA A 428 -25.54 -9.45 -36.54
CA ALA A 428 -26.18 -10.18 -35.45
C ALA A 428 -26.10 -9.35 -34.15
N PRO A 429 -27.19 -9.34 -33.34
CA PRO A 429 -27.25 -8.56 -32.12
C PRO A 429 -26.27 -9.06 -31.04
N LEU A 430 -25.98 -8.18 -30.07
CA LEU A 430 -25.11 -8.35 -28.89
C LEU A 430 -25.29 -9.66 -28.10
N SER A 431 -26.38 -10.40 -28.30
CA SER A 431 -26.62 -11.72 -27.71
C SER A 431 -25.66 -12.80 -28.23
N SER A 432 -25.12 -12.67 -29.44
CA SER A 432 -24.35 -13.75 -30.09
C SER A 432 -22.85 -13.82 -29.72
N ILE A 433 -22.29 -12.79 -29.09
CA ILE A 433 -20.82 -12.68 -28.92
C ILE A 433 -20.31 -13.34 -27.63
N LEU A 434 -21.20 -13.66 -26.71
CA LEU A 434 -20.81 -14.44 -25.54
C LEU A 434 -20.61 -15.94 -25.83
N ASN A 435 -21.11 -16.44 -26.97
CA ASN A 435 -20.88 -17.81 -27.47
C ASN A 435 -19.53 -17.99 -28.20
N VAL A 436 -18.59 -17.05 -28.11
CA VAL A 436 -17.25 -17.16 -28.76
C VAL A 436 -16.30 -18.10 -28.00
N ALA A 437 -16.71 -18.63 -26.84
CA ALA A 437 -15.89 -19.57 -26.06
C ALA A 437 -15.69 -20.94 -26.76
N ASN A 438 -16.54 -21.35 -27.71
CA ASN A 438 -16.45 -22.68 -28.35
C ASN A 438 -16.21 -22.69 -29.86
N GLY A 439 -15.87 -21.54 -30.47
CA GLY A 439 -15.50 -21.44 -31.89
C GLY A 439 -14.00 -21.34 -32.17
N ILE A 440 -13.13 -21.48 -31.16
CA ILE A 440 -11.68 -21.23 -31.29
C ILE A 440 -10.95 -22.50 -31.75
N ARG A 441 -11.21 -22.88 -33.00
CA ARG A 441 -10.20 -23.55 -33.85
C ARG A 441 -9.62 -22.62 -34.91
N SER A 442 -9.94 -21.32 -34.88
CA SER A 442 -9.41 -20.34 -35.83
C SER A 442 -8.76 -19.14 -35.12
N ARG A 443 -7.42 -19.13 -35.19
CA ARG A 443 -6.38 -18.10 -35.05
C ARG A 443 -6.68 -16.58 -34.95
N THR A 444 -7.87 -16.09 -34.59
CA THR A 444 -8.16 -14.66 -34.83
C THR A 444 -9.10 -13.97 -33.85
N VAL A 445 -8.69 -13.87 -32.59
CA VAL A 445 -9.20 -12.81 -31.68
C VAL A 445 -7.99 -12.05 -31.15
N ARG A 446 -7.92 -10.75 -31.42
CA ARG A 446 -6.90 -9.84 -30.88
C ARG A 446 -7.56 -8.95 -29.85
N PHE A 447 -7.14 -9.06 -28.59
CA PHE A 447 -7.52 -8.11 -27.54
C PHE A 447 -6.58 -6.91 -27.59
N PHE A 448 -7.14 -5.71 -27.55
CA PHE A 448 -6.35 -4.48 -27.40
C PHE A 448 -6.75 -3.83 -26.07
N LEU A 449 -5.79 -3.71 -25.14
CA LEU A 449 -5.92 -2.85 -23.97
C LEU A 449 -5.52 -1.43 -24.39
N ALA A 450 -6.50 -0.53 -24.47
CA ALA A 450 -6.25 0.89 -24.55
C ALA A 450 -5.98 1.41 -23.13
N PHE A 451 -4.72 1.69 -22.81
CA PHE A 451 -4.36 2.54 -21.67
C PHE A 451 -4.06 3.95 -22.20
N LEU A 452 -4.63 4.95 -21.54
CA LEU A 452 -4.14 6.33 -21.61
C LEU A 452 -2.94 6.50 -20.67
#